data_AF-A0A7C7WHR1-F1
#
_entry.id   AF-A0A7C7WHR1-F1
#
_cell.length_a   1.000
_cell.length_b   1.000
_cell.length_c   1.000
_cell.angle_alpha   90.00
_cell.angle_beta   90.00
_cell.angle_gamma   90.00
#
_symmetry.space_group_name_H-M   'P 1'
#
loop_
_entity.id
_entity.type
_entity.pdbx_description
1 polymer ?
#
loop_
_entity_poly.entity_id
_entity_poly.type
_entity_poly.pdbx_seq_one_letter_code
_entity_poly.pdbx_strand_id
1 'polypeptide(L)'
;MDGQARVWIAARVRQADTPAFCREGSSHPSARAFPLERSNRHMQVWDPATRDITTVDTCFGTHHLNLDDEDVMWFTGSGPVVAWFDTKVFDETGDEAAAQGWSAQVLDTNGNGQRDAYVEPGEPMDPAKDTRIARGYYGVAPSPLDGSIWGSTLGMPGGLVRFVPGDDPVNTGLVEYYEVPWNDADVPVQGYSPRGMDVDSNGIVWTVLSSGHFASFDRSRCDGPLNGPTATGTHCGEGWTLYPFPGPNYKGATDSASADSAYYNFTDRFNLLGVGENIPLATGNLSEGVLALVDGEFYNFRVPYPMGSFFGKGLDGRIDDPDAGWKGRAIWTTSGSRAPFHAEGGTERVAPVFKFQVRPDPLAH
;
A
#
# COMPACT_ATOMS: atom_id res chain seq x y z
N MET A 1 11.70 -7.38 -0.82
CA MET A 1 13.09 -7.84 -1.01
C MET A 1 13.74 -6.84 -1.93
N ASP A 2 14.99 -6.45 -1.69
CA ASP A 2 15.68 -5.49 -2.56
C ASP A 2 16.44 -6.18 -3.71
N GLY A 3 17.08 -5.39 -4.57
CA GLY A 3 17.87 -5.88 -5.72
C GLY A 3 19.06 -6.76 -5.34
N GLN A 4 19.49 -6.78 -4.08
CA GLN A 4 20.56 -7.66 -3.55
C GLN A 4 20.00 -8.93 -2.90
N ALA A 5 18.71 -9.20 -3.06
CA ALA A 5 17.99 -10.31 -2.43
C ALA A 5 17.91 -10.24 -0.90
N ARG A 6 18.14 -9.05 -0.29
CA ARG A 6 18.00 -8.87 1.16
C ARG A 6 16.53 -8.66 1.54
N VAL A 7 16.20 -9.10 2.75
CA VAL A 7 14.82 -9.05 3.27
C VAL A 7 14.72 -7.95 4.32
N TRP A 8 13.90 -6.94 4.03
CA TRP A 8 13.58 -5.85 4.92
C TRP A 8 12.37 -6.21 5.79
N ILE A 9 12.54 -6.10 7.10
CA ILE A 9 11.63 -6.64 8.11
C ILE A 9 11.20 -5.51 9.03
N ALA A 10 9.90 -5.25 9.13
CA ALA A 10 9.37 -4.33 10.13
C ALA A 10 9.54 -4.93 11.55
N ALA A 11 10.37 -4.31 12.37
CA ALA A 11 10.80 -4.85 13.66
C ALA A 11 10.99 -3.74 14.69
N ARG A 12 10.73 -4.02 15.97
CA ARG A 12 11.01 -3.06 17.03
C ARG A 12 12.46 -3.22 17.49
N VAL A 13 13.30 -2.23 17.19
CA VAL A 13 14.74 -2.27 17.53
C VAL A 13 15.09 -1.45 18.77
N ARG A 14 14.22 -0.51 19.16
CA ARG A 14 14.37 0.29 20.39
C ARG A 14 13.05 0.65 21.07
N GLN A 15 13.14 1.40 22.17
CA GLN A 15 11.98 2.01 22.83
C GLN A 15 11.35 3.13 21.98
N ALA A 16 10.18 3.60 22.40
CA ALA A 16 9.35 4.48 21.59
C ALA A 16 10.03 5.83 21.29
N ASP A 17 10.78 6.35 22.24
CA ASP A 17 11.43 7.66 22.17
C ASP A 17 12.47 7.69 21.04
N THR A 18 12.32 8.63 20.11
CA THR A 18 13.23 8.81 18.98
C THR A 18 14.59 9.40 19.38
N PRO A 19 15.67 9.15 18.62
CA PRO A 19 16.94 9.83 18.78
C PRO A 19 16.81 11.35 18.64
N ALA A 20 17.77 12.09 19.20
CA ALA A 20 17.78 13.56 19.15
C ALA A 20 17.74 14.12 17.72
N PHE A 21 18.31 13.42 16.73
CA PHE A 21 18.31 13.88 15.35
C PHE A 21 16.92 13.83 14.68
N CYS A 22 15.95 13.14 15.28
CA CYS A 22 14.56 13.11 14.80
C CYS A 22 13.71 14.26 15.35
N ARG A 23 14.21 15.00 16.34
CA ARG A 23 13.43 15.91 17.18
C ARG A 23 13.72 17.37 16.85
N GLU A 24 12.93 18.25 17.47
CA GLU A 24 13.13 19.69 17.37
C GLU A 24 14.55 20.09 17.77
N GLY A 25 15.14 21.03 17.02
CA GLY A 25 16.54 21.46 17.20
C GLY A 25 17.58 20.64 16.44
N SER A 26 17.19 19.56 15.75
CA SER A 26 18.05 18.78 14.86
C SER A 26 18.42 19.54 13.58
N SER A 27 19.56 19.18 12.97
CA SER A 27 19.95 19.62 11.63
C SER A 27 19.36 18.77 10.50
N HIS A 28 18.74 17.62 10.81
CA HIS A 28 18.12 16.75 9.82
C HIS A 28 16.99 17.50 9.10
N PRO A 29 16.97 17.56 7.75
CA PRO A 29 15.98 18.33 6.99
C PRO A 29 14.54 18.04 7.41
N SER A 30 14.15 16.76 7.45
CA SER A 30 12.79 16.35 7.86
C SER A 30 12.46 16.70 9.31
N ALA A 31 13.43 16.68 10.23
CA ALA A 31 13.18 17.03 11.64
C ALA A 31 13.02 18.54 11.83
N ARG A 32 13.69 19.36 11.01
CA ARG A 32 13.46 20.81 10.99
C ARG A 32 12.08 21.17 10.47
N ALA A 33 11.60 20.44 9.46
CA ALA A 33 10.28 20.66 8.87
C ALA A 33 9.15 20.09 9.73
N PHE A 34 9.33 18.89 10.30
CA PHE A 34 8.31 18.18 11.06
C PHE A 34 8.94 17.18 12.04
N PRO A 35 9.28 17.57 13.28
CA PRO A 35 9.96 16.68 14.23
C PRO A 35 9.08 15.52 14.69
N LEU A 36 9.69 14.35 14.89
CA LEU A 36 9.03 13.13 15.35
C LEU A 36 9.60 12.68 16.68
N GLU A 37 8.80 12.74 17.74
CA GLU A 37 9.21 12.40 19.10
C GLU A 37 9.18 10.90 19.41
N ARG A 38 8.35 10.14 18.68
CA ARG A 38 8.08 8.72 18.95
C ARG A 38 7.96 7.88 17.69
N SER A 39 8.54 6.68 17.72
CA SER A 39 8.35 5.60 16.74
C SER A 39 8.33 4.24 17.46
N ASN A 40 7.41 3.35 17.08
CA ASN A 40 7.19 2.08 17.79
C ASN A 40 7.66 0.83 17.05
N ARG A 41 7.85 0.89 15.73
CA ARG A 41 8.33 -0.22 14.90
C ARG A 41 9.23 0.34 13.81
N HIS A 42 10.47 -0.10 13.81
CA HIS A 42 11.56 0.31 12.92
C HIS A 42 11.77 -0.78 11.89
N MET A 43 13.00 -1.00 11.43
CA MET A 43 13.28 -2.12 10.54
C MET A 43 14.59 -2.83 10.84
N GLN A 44 14.67 -4.03 10.29
CA GLN A 44 15.87 -4.85 10.22
C GLN A 44 16.06 -5.27 8.77
N VAL A 45 17.30 -5.46 8.35
CA VAL A 45 17.64 -6.11 7.08
C VAL A 45 18.30 -7.44 7.38
N TRP A 46 17.77 -8.51 6.80
CA TRP A 46 18.37 -9.84 6.82
C TRP A 46 19.02 -10.10 5.46
N ASP A 47 20.31 -10.41 5.48
CA ASP A 47 21.06 -10.82 4.30
C ASP A 47 21.12 -12.37 4.26
N PRO A 48 20.48 -13.03 3.28
CA PRO A 48 20.53 -14.49 3.18
C PRO A 48 21.92 -15.06 2.86
N ALA A 49 22.78 -14.29 2.19
CA ALA A 49 24.10 -14.72 1.76
C ALA A 49 25.08 -14.81 2.94
N THR A 50 25.08 -13.80 3.82
CA THR A 50 25.91 -13.77 5.03
C THR A 50 25.23 -14.38 6.24
N ARG A 51 23.88 -14.41 6.24
CA ARG A 51 23.00 -14.74 7.37
C ARG A 51 23.04 -13.73 8.51
N ASP A 52 23.49 -12.52 8.22
CA ASP A 52 23.52 -11.44 9.20
C ASP A 52 22.18 -10.68 9.25
N ILE A 53 21.88 -10.13 10.42
CA ILE A 53 20.76 -9.21 10.64
C ILE A 53 21.34 -7.88 11.11
N THR A 54 21.00 -6.81 10.40
CA THR A 54 21.35 -5.43 10.77
C THR A 54 20.08 -4.71 11.20
N THR A 55 20.12 -4.06 12.36
CA THR A 55 19.03 -3.19 12.85
C THR A 55 19.17 -1.80 12.27
N VAL A 56 18.08 -1.19 11.84
CA VAL A 56 18.04 0.18 11.35
C VAL A 56 17.05 1.01 12.16
N ASP A 57 17.54 2.10 12.76
CA ASP A 57 16.78 3.01 13.61
C ASP A 57 16.16 4.17 12.80
N THR A 58 14.90 3.99 12.43
CA THR A 58 14.07 5.03 11.80
C THR A 58 13.39 5.97 12.80
N CYS A 59 13.29 7.26 12.46
CA CYS A 59 12.53 8.28 13.19
C CYS A 59 11.02 8.06 13.14
N PHE A 60 10.54 7.34 12.13
CA PHE A 60 9.13 7.00 11.88
C PHE A 60 8.87 5.50 12.08
N GLY A 61 7.59 5.14 12.19
CA GLY A 61 7.14 3.75 12.24
C GLY A 61 7.11 3.11 10.84
N THR A 62 7.35 1.81 10.73
CA THR A 62 7.24 1.05 9.48
C THR A 62 6.15 -0.02 9.59
N HIS A 63 5.64 -0.57 8.49
CA HIS A 63 4.83 -1.79 8.45
C HIS A 63 4.94 -2.49 7.09
N HIS A 64 4.00 -2.24 6.19
CA HIS A 64 4.11 -2.64 4.79
C HIS A 64 5.09 -1.67 4.11
N LEU A 65 5.81 -2.17 3.13
CA LEU A 65 6.78 -1.39 2.37
C LEU A 65 6.75 -1.80 0.91
N ASN A 66 7.15 -0.88 0.04
CA ASN A 66 7.46 -1.13 -1.36
C ASN A 66 8.69 -0.33 -1.76
N LEU A 67 9.48 -0.86 -2.70
CA LEU A 67 10.59 -0.14 -3.32
C LEU A 67 10.11 0.53 -4.60
N ASP A 68 10.61 1.73 -4.87
CA ASP A 68 10.56 2.32 -6.21
C ASP A 68 11.71 1.79 -7.09
N ASP A 69 11.79 2.33 -8.30
CA ASP A 69 12.82 1.98 -9.29
C ASP A 69 14.21 2.51 -8.95
N GLU A 70 14.32 3.40 -7.97
CA GLU A 70 15.57 3.93 -7.45
C GLU A 70 16.04 3.23 -6.16
N ASP A 71 15.41 2.11 -5.78
CA ASP A 71 15.67 1.37 -4.54
C ASP A 71 15.42 2.18 -3.25
N VAL A 72 14.54 3.19 -3.33
CA VAL A 72 14.04 3.89 -2.15
C VAL A 72 12.81 3.14 -1.63
N MET A 73 12.85 2.79 -0.35
CA MET A 73 11.72 2.16 0.33
C MET A 73 10.72 3.19 0.81
N TRP A 74 9.44 2.93 0.56
CA TRP A 74 8.32 3.72 1.06
C TRP A 74 7.50 2.91 2.06
N PHE A 75 7.02 3.55 3.12
CA PHE A 75 6.47 2.83 4.28
C PHE A 75 5.04 3.21 4.64
N THR A 76 4.31 2.20 5.09
CA THR A 76 3.10 2.38 5.89
C THR A 76 3.43 2.36 7.38
N GLY A 77 2.51 2.79 8.24
CA GLY A 77 2.75 2.82 9.69
C GLY A 77 3.60 3.99 10.19
N SER A 78 3.97 4.92 9.30
CA SER A 78 4.75 6.14 9.58
C SER A 78 3.96 7.21 10.35
N GLY A 79 2.67 6.97 10.63
CA GLY A 79 1.82 7.88 11.39
C GLY A 79 1.40 9.08 10.54
N PRO A 80 1.68 10.32 10.98
CA PRO A 80 1.19 11.53 10.31
C PRO A 80 2.01 11.99 9.09
N VAL A 81 3.02 11.21 8.68
CA VAL A 81 3.97 11.57 7.62
C VAL A 81 4.01 10.54 6.51
N VAL A 82 4.47 10.94 5.34
CA VAL A 82 4.97 10.02 4.30
C VAL A 82 6.47 9.89 4.52
N ALA A 83 6.96 8.67 4.61
CA ALA A 83 8.36 8.41 4.99
C ALA A 83 9.02 7.42 4.05
N TRP A 84 10.33 7.60 3.87
CA TRP A 84 11.15 6.81 2.99
C TRP A 84 12.53 6.50 3.56
N PHE A 85 13.19 5.51 2.96
CA PHE A 85 14.56 5.12 3.27
C PHE A 85 15.30 4.74 2.00
N ASP A 86 16.38 5.45 1.72
CA ASP A 86 17.27 5.24 0.60
C ASP A 86 18.27 4.12 0.92
N THR A 87 18.08 2.97 0.29
CA THR A 87 18.95 1.81 0.52
C THR A 87 20.36 2.00 -0.03
N LYS A 88 20.53 2.79 -1.08
CA LYS A 88 21.84 3.07 -1.69
C LYS A 88 22.68 3.94 -0.76
N VAL A 89 22.10 5.00 -0.20
CA VAL A 89 22.78 5.84 0.80
C VAL A 89 23.20 5.02 2.01
N PHE A 90 22.31 4.14 2.50
CA PHE A 90 22.65 3.25 3.61
C PHE A 90 23.78 2.28 3.27
N ASP A 91 23.75 1.66 2.09
CA ASP A 91 24.78 0.72 1.66
C ASP A 91 26.15 1.38 1.47
N GLU A 92 26.17 2.61 0.95
CA GLU A 92 27.40 3.37 0.70
C GLU A 92 28.02 3.91 1.99
N THR A 93 27.20 4.33 2.96
CA THR A 93 27.67 5.13 4.10
C THR A 93 27.52 4.43 5.45
N GLY A 94 26.59 3.49 5.58
CA GLY A 94 26.12 2.96 6.86
C GLY A 94 25.39 3.97 7.75
N ASP A 95 25.12 5.18 7.25
CA ASP A 95 24.48 6.26 8.01
C ASP A 95 22.95 6.19 7.86
N GLU A 96 22.31 5.61 8.86
CA GLU A 96 20.86 5.49 8.94
C GLU A 96 20.15 6.84 8.99
N ALA A 97 20.79 7.87 9.57
CA ALA A 97 20.19 9.20 9.66
C ALA A 97 20.24 9.92 8.30
N ALA A 98 21.29 9.73 7.52
CA ALA A 98 21.37 10.28 6.16
C ALA A 98 20.46 9.54 5.16
N ALA A 99 20.26 8.23 5.36
CA ALA A 99 19.47 7.39 4.47
C ALA A 99 17.95 7.56 4.62
N GLN A 100 17.46 8.26 5.65
CA GLN A 100 16.03 8.33 5.93
C GLN A 100 15.46 9.74 5.75
N GLY A 101 14.18 9.81 5.37
CA GLY A 101 13.48 11.07 5.26
C GLY A 101 11.99 10.92 5.45
N TRP A 102 11.33 12.03 5.78
CA TRP A 102 9.88 12.11 5.88
C TRP A 102 9.37 13.50 5.56
N SER A 103 8.10 13.56 5.17
CA SER A 103 7.39 14.79 4.84
C SER A 103 5.99 14.80 5.47
N ALA A 104 5.57 15.97 5.94
CA ALA A 104 4.18 16.19 6.34
C ALA A 104 3.25 16.11 5.12
N GLN A 105 2.04 15.61 5.34
CA GLN A 105 1.02 15.53 4.31
C GLN A 105 0.29 16.86 4.20
N VAL A 106 0.54 17.61 3.13
CA VAL A 106 -0.01 18.97 2.93
C VAL A 106 -0.82 19.01 1.65
N LEU A 107 -2.12 19.34 1.78
CA LEU A 107 -3.00 19.64 0.66
C LEU A 107 -2.76 21.09 0.23
N ASP A 108 -2.57 21.31 -1.07
CA ASP A 108 -2.54 22.63 -1.70
C ASP A 108 -3.96 23.22 -1.73
N THR A 109 -4.46 23.65 -0.57
CA THR A 109 -5.83 24.15 -0.44
C THR A 109 -5.99 25.58 -0.89
N ASN A 110 -4.90 26.34 -1.00
CA ASN A 110 -4.92 27.68 -1.58
C ASN A 110 -4.91 27.63 -3.13
N GLY A 111 -4.52 26.50 -3.72
CA GLY A 111 -4.62 26.18 -5.14
C GLY A 111 -3.54 26.79 -6.02
N ASN A 112 -2.38 27.18 -5.46
CA ASN A 112 -1.33 27.85 -6.20
C ASN A 112 -0.26 26.89 -6.79
N GLY A 113 -0.38 25.60 -6.53
CA GLY A 113 0.51 24.56 -7.03
C GLY A 113 1.84 24.43 -6.28
N GLN A 114 1.99 25.08 -5.13
CA GLN A 114 3.21 25.07 -4.32
C GLN A 114 2.85 24.80 -2.87
N ARG A 115 3.78 24.18 -2.13
CA ARG A 115 3.62 23.99 -0.70
C ARG A 115 3.98 25.28 0.05
N ASP A 116 2.99 25.82 0.74
CA ASP A 116 3.09 27.01 1.56
C ASP A 116 3.11 26.70 3.07
N ALA A 117 3.11 27.76 3.88
CA ALA A 117 2.67 27.65 5.26
C ALA A 117 1.25 27.04 5.29
N TYR A 118 1.04 26.09 6.21
CA TYR A 118 -0.23 25.39 6.33
C TYR A 118 -0.87 25.58 7.71
N VAL A 119 -2.17 25.35 7.77
CA VAL A 119 -2.92 25.16 9.03
C VAL A 119 -2.85 23.68 9.46
N GLU A 120 -2.97 23.44 10.77
CA GLU A 120 -2.92 22.08 11.34
C GLU A 120 -4.28 21.36 11.24
N PRO A 121 -4.31 20.01 11.31
CA PRO A 121 -5.57 19.26 11.29
C PRO A 121 -6.53 19.72 12.39
N GLY A 122 -7.76 20.08 11.99
CA GLY A 122 -8.82 20.56 12.90
C GLY A 122 -8.87 22.08 13.06
N GLU A 123 -7.88 22.81 12.55
CA GLU A 123 -7.95 24.26 12.43
C GLU A 123 -8.83 24.66 11.21
N PRO A 124 -9.46 25.85 11.24
CA PRO A 124 -10.17 26.36 10.08
C PRO A 124 -9.24 26.57 8.88
N MET A 125 -9.70 26.21 7.67
CA MET A 125 -8.98 26.51 6.44
C MET A 125 -8.76 28.02 6.28
N ASP A 126 -7.58 28.39 5.81
CA ASP A 126 -7.17 29.78 5.54
C ASP A 126 -6.88 29.92 4.03
N PRO A 127 -7.57 30.81 3.30
CA PRO A 127 -7.36 30.99 1.86
C PRO A 127 -5.94 31.38 1.44
N ALA A 128 -5.12 31.87 2.37
CA ALA A 128 -3.72 32.22 2.12
C ALA A 128 -2.73 31.09 2.47
N LYS A 129 -3.23 29.92 2.89
CA LYS A 129 -2.42 28.81 3.39
C LYS A 129 -2.90 27.47 2.87
N ASP A 130 -2.00 26.51 2.97
CA ASP A 130 -2.32 25.11 2.75
C ASP A 130 -2.95 24.47 3.98
N THR A 131 -3.40 23.23 3.84
CA THR A 131 -3.99 22.47 4.93
C THR A 131 -3.25 21.17 5.12
N ARG A 132 -2.67 20.97 6.31
CA ARG A 132 -2.07 19.68 6.65
C ARG A 132 -3.16 18.67 6.97
N ILE A 133 -2.99 17.45 6.45
CA ILE A 133 -3.79 16.29 6.86
C ILE A 133 -2.92 15.29 7.64
N ALA A 134 -3.56 14.37 8.35
CA ALA A 134 -2.89 13.33 9.11
C ALA A 134 -3.56 11.97 8.80
N ARG A 135 -3.36 11.49 7.57
CA ARG A 135 -3.94 10.23 7.09
C ARG A 135 -2.86 9.16 7.01
N GLY A 136 -2.80 8.31 8.02
CA GLY A 136 -1.78 7.25 8.07
C GLY A 136 -1.98 6.23 6.95
N TYR A 137 -0.91 5.92 6.23
CA TYR A 137 -0.94 4.90 5.18
C TYR A 137 -1.11 3.51 5.81
N TYR A 138 -1.98 2.71 5.20
CA TYR A 138 -2.21 1.30 5.50
C TYR A 138 -1.58 0.40 4.44
N GLY A 139 -1.85 0.67 3.16
CA GLY A 139 -1.07 0.23 2.00
C GLY A 139 -0.21 1.37 1.47
N VAL A 140 0.86 1.05 0.76
CA VAL A 140 1.73 2.01 0.07
C VAL A 140 2.21 1.40 -1.24
N ALA A 141 2.26 2.16 -2.31
CA ALA A 141 2.94 1.75 -3.54
C ALA A 141 3.45 2.99 -4.30
N PRO A 142 4.73 2.99 -4.73
CA PRO A 142 5.21 3.94 -5.72
C PRO A 142 4.59 3.64 -7.08
N SER A 143 4.11 4.68 -7.74
CA SER A 143 3.54 4.63 -9.07
C SER A 143 4.66 4.51 -10.11
N PRO A 144 4.70 3.43 -10.91
CA PRO A 144 5.68 3.31 -11.99
C PRO A 144 5.41 4.28 -13.15
N LEU A 145 4.24 4.93 -13.18
CA LEU A 145 3.86 5.86 -14.24
C LEU A 145 4.57 7.21 -14.10
N ASP A 146 4.70 7.72 -12.87
CA ASP A 146 5.05 9.11 -12.61
C ASP A 146 5.85 9.34 -11.32
N GLY A 147 6.26 8.28 -10.61
CA GLY A 147 7.01 8.37 -9.35
C GLY A 147 6.20 8.90 -8.16
N SER A 148 4.89 9.12 -8.31
CA SER A 148 4.04 9.50 -7.18
C SER A 148 3.84 8.33 -6.21
N ILE A 149 3.70 8.63 -4.93
CA ILE A 149 3.56 7.61 -3.89
C ILE A 149 2.11 7.57 -3.45
N TRP A 150 1.46 6.43 -3.65
CA TRP A 150 0.08 6.23 -3.26
C TRP A 150 0.00 5.47 -1.95
N GLY A 151 -0.94 5.88 -1.10
CA GLY A 151 -1.25 5.19 0.14
C GLY A 151 -2.74 5.15 0.40
N SER A 152 -3.25 3.98 0.80
CA SER A 152 -4.61 3.86 1.29
C SER A 152 -4.68 4.28 2.75
N THR A 153 -5.75 4.95 3.16
CA THR A 153 -6.01 5.32 4.55
C THR A 153 -7.30 4.68 5.03
N LEU A 154 -7.21 4.01 6.19
CA LEU A 154 -8.38 3.45 6.87
C LEU A 154 -9.35 4.57 7.31
N GLY A 155 -10.54 4.16 7.74
CA GLY A 155 -11.55 5.04 8.31
C GLY A 155 -12.91 4.87 7.64
N MET A 156 -13.90 5.60 8.13
CA MET A 156 -15.21 5.72 7.50
C MET A 156 -15.32 7.11 6.85
N PRO A 157 -15.39 7.23 5.52
CA PRO A 157 -15.23 6.14 4.54
C PRO A 157 -13.77 5.81 4.20
N GLY A 158 -12.79 6.62 4.63
CA GLY A 158 -11.38 6.43 4.25
C GLY A 158 -11.14 6.75 2.78
N GLY A 159 -9.94 6.49 2.27
CA GLY A 159 -9.59 6.92 0.92
C GLY A 159 -8.16 6.59 0.48
N LEU A 160 -7.72 7.28 -0.55
CA LEU A 160 -6.37 7.23 -1.09
C LEU A 160 -5.70 8.59 -0.92
N VAL A 161 -4.43 8.58 -0.54
CA VAL A 161 -3.57 9.75 -0.50
C VAL A 161 -2.50 9.55 -1.56
N ARG A 162 -2.32 10.53 -2.44
CA ARG A 162 -1.21 10.56 -3.40
C ARG A 162 -0.21 11.60 -2.93
N PHE A 163 1.05 11.25 -2.80
CA PHE A 163 2.15 12.15 -2.50
C PHE A 163 3.01 12.34 -3.73
N VAL A 164 3.38 13.58 -4.03
CA VAL A 164 4.31 13.91 -5.11
C VAL A 164 5.63 14.36 -4.48
N PRO A 165 6.67 13.51 -4.49
CA PRO A 165 7.95 13.86 -3.84
C PRO A 165 8.61 15.09 -4.47
N GLY A 166 8.74 15.12 -5.81
CA GLY A 166 9.57 16.12 -6.49
C GLY A 166 11.04 16.07 -6.05
N ASP A 167 11.79 17.13 -6.35
CA ASP A 167 13.24 17.19 -6.04
C ASP A 167 13.54 17.51 -4.57
N ASP A 168 12.60 18.13 -3.85
CA ASP A 168 12.68 18.40 -2.41
C ASP A 168 11.41 17.87 -1.68
N PRO A 169 11.33 16.55 -1.45
CA PRO A 169 10.15 15.94 -0.85
C PRO A 169 9.79 16.50 0.52
N VAL A 170 10.78 16.99 1.27
CA VAL A 170 10.60 17.51 2.63
C VAL A 170 9.86 18.84 2.62
N ASN A 171 10.28 19.76 1.75
CA ASN A 171 9.80 21.14 1.79
C ASN A 171 8.74 21.44 0.73
N THR A 172 8.79 20.79 -0.44
CA THR A 172 7.88 21.10 -1.57
C THR A 172 6.86 20.01 -1.84
N GLY A 173 7.02 18.82 -1.25
CA GLY A 173 6.12 17.70 -1.49
C GLY A 173 4.68 18.00 -1.04
N LEU A 174 3.73 17.81 -1.96
CA LEU A 174 2.29 17.99 -1.75
C LEU A 174 1.57 16.64 -1.78
N VAL A 175 0.40 16.60 -1.17
CA VAL A 175 -0.53 15.47 -1.30
C VAL A 175 -1.85 15.86 -1.95
N GLU A 176 -2.50 14.85 -2.51
CA GLU A 176 -3.92 14.85 -2.88
C GLU A 176 -4.63 13.79 -2.02
N TYR A 177 -5.92 13.96 -1.75
CA TYR A 177 -6.73 12.98 -1.01
C TYR A 177 -8.04 12.69 -1.74
N TYR A 178 -8.29 11.43 -2.04
CA TYR A 178 -9.48 10.95 -2.74
C TYR A 178 -10.26 10.02 -1.83
N GLU A 179 -11.42 10.50 -1.38
CA GLU A 179 -12.29 9.76 -0.50
C GLU A 179 -13.06 8.68 -1.27
N VAL A 180 -13.22 7.49 -0.67
CA VAL A 180 -14.10 6.47 -1.27
C VAL A 180 -15.54 7.01 -1.25
N PRO A 181 -16.28 6.99 -2.37
CA PRO A 181 -17.64 7.50 -2.41
C PRO A 181 -18.53 6.78 -1.39
N TRP A 182 -19.15 7.57 -0.52
CA TRP A 182 -19.97 7.07 0.59
C TRP A 182 -21.02 8.09 1.00
N ASN A 183 -22.27 7.64 1.10
CA ASN A 183 -23.45 8.49 1.40
C ASN A 183 -23.60 9.69 0.44
N ASP A 184 -23.13 9.55 -0.80
CA ASP A 184 -23.30 10.55 -1.84
C ASP A 184 -24.36 10.05 -2.84
N ALA A 185 -25.52 10.71 -2.85
CA ALA A 185 -26.63 10.31 -3.73
C ALA A 185 -26.32 10.52 -5.22
N ASP A 186 -25.34 11.37 -5.54
CA ASP A 186 -24.97 11.70 -6.91
C ASP A 186 -23.91 10.74 -7.48
N VAL A 187 -23.31 9.89 -6.62
CA VAL A 187 -22.34 8.85 -7.04
C VAL A 187 -23.00 7.47 -7.02
N PRO A 188 -23.02 6.74 -8.16
CA PRO A 188 -23.73 5.46 -8.26
C PRO A 188 -23.08 4.32 -7.48
N VAL A 189 -21.79 4.44 -7.15
CA VAL A 189 -21.03 3.45 -6.39
C VAL A 189 -20.86 3.90 -4.94
N GLN A 190 -20.96 2.97 -4.00
CA GLN A 190 -20.86 3.25 -2.57
C GLN A 190 -19.96 2.22 -1.90
N GLY A 191 -18.97 2.67 -1.13
CA GLY A 191 -18.06 1.80 -0.41
C GLY A 191 -17.33 2.49 0.73
N TYR A 192 -16.50 1.76 1.46
CA TYR A 192 -15.79 2.31 2.61
C TYR A 192 -14.63 1.44 3.08
N SER A 193 -13.77 2.08 3.86
CA SER A 193 -12.64 1.51 4.58
C SER A 193 -11.71 0.69 3.69
N PRO A 194 -10.92 1.35 2.81
CA PRO A 194 -9.88 0.68 2.05
C PRO A 194 -8.87 0.03 3.00
N ARG A 195 -8.24 -1.07 2.56
CA ARG A 195 -7.17 -1.76 3.29
C ARG A 195 -5.93 -1.80 2.43
N GLY A 196 -5.39 -2.96 2.07
CA GLY A 196 -4.25 -3.00 1.17
C GLY A 196 -4.58 -2.36 -0.17
N MET A 197 -3.53 -1.84 -0.79
CA MET A 197 -3.59 -1.22 -2.10
C MET A 197 -2.32 -1.52 -2.90
N ASP A 198 -2.41 -1.36 -4.21
CA ASP A 198 -1.27 -1.39 -5.13
C ASP A 198 -1.58 -0.55 -6.38
N VAL A 199 -0.57 -0.23 -7.19
CA VAL A 199 -0.70 0.62 -8.40
C VAL A 199 -0.25 -0.15 -9.63
N ASP A 200 -1.03 -0.08 -10.71
CA ASP A 200 -0.66 -0.71 -11.98
C ASP A 200 0.23 0.19 -12.86
N SER A 201 0.68 -0.34 -14.00
CA SER A 201 1.58 0.38 -14.91
C SER A 201 0.94 1.59 -15.60
N ASN A 202 -0.39 1.72 -15.55
CA ASN A 202 -1.15 2.85 -16.08
C ASN A 202 -1.48 3.89 -15.00
N GLY A 203 -0.98 3.72 -13.77
CA GLY A 203 -1.26 4.61 -12.65
C GLY A 203 -2.64 4.41 -12.03
N ILE A 204 -3.33 3.32 -12.34
CA ILE A 204 -4.61 2.99 -11.69
C ILE A 204 -4.31 2.39 -10.33
N VAL A 205 -4.95 2.96 -9.30
CA VAL A 205 -4.82 2.49 -7.93
C VAL A 205 -5.88 1.43 -7.68
N TRP A 206 -5.46 0.26 -7.20
CA TRP A 206 -6.33 -0.84 -6.85
C TRP A 206 -6.34 -1.03 -5.34
N THR A 207 -7.50 -1.16 -4.72
CA THR A 207 -7.63 -1.35 -3.26
C THR A 207 -8.79 -2.26 -2.92
N VAL A 208 -8.62 -3.05 -1.86
CA VAL A 208 -9.73 -3.84 -1.29
C VAL A 208 -10.49 -2.99 -0.27
N LEU A 209 -11.82 -3.06 -0.27
CA LEU A 209 -12.69 -2.30 0.61
C LEU A 209 -13.35 -3.21 1.66
N SER A 210 -13.49 -2.71 2.88
CA SER A 210 -14.21 -3.45 3.93
C SER A 210 -15.72 -3.52 3.66
N SER A 211 -16.23 -2.71 2.73
CA SER A 211 -17.57 -2.82 2.16
C SER A 211 -17.75 -4.01 1.21
N GLY A 212 -16.80 -4.95 1.10
CA GLY A 212 -16.97 -6.17 0.30
C GLY A 212 -16.76 -5.98 -1.21
N HIS A 213 -16.02 -4.94 -1.61
CA HIS A 213 -15.68 -4.65 -2.99
C HIS A 213 -14.17 -4.68 -3.19
N PHE A 214 -13.74 -5.05 -4.39
CA PHE A 214 -12.48 -4.59 -4.95
C PHE A 214 -12.72 -3.28 -5.68
N ALA A 215 -11.81 -2.31 -5.62
CA ALA A 215 -12.02 -1.01 -6.23
C ALA A 215 -10.80 -0.58 -7.03
N SER A 216 -11.06 0.12 -8.13
CA SER A 216 -10.07 0.93 -8.84
C SER A 216 -10.35 2.41 -8.66
N PHE A 217 -9.27 3.20 -8.68
CA PHE A 217 -9.30 4.65 -8.79
C PHE A 217 -8.40 5.10 -9.94
N ASP A 218 -9.00 5.80 -10.91
CA ASP A 218 -8.34 6.37 -12.07
C ASP A 218 -8.34 7.90 -11.97
N ARG A 219 -7.19 8.45 -11.58
CA ARG A 219 -7.01 9.91 -11.44
C ARG A 219 -7.19 10.65 -12.77
N SER A 220 -6.98 9.99 -13.92
CA SER A 220 -7.11 10.63 -15.24
C SER A 220 -8.56 10.93 -15.63
N ARG A 221 -9.52 10.32 -14.93
CA ARG A 221 -10.95 10.52 -15.11
C ARG A 221 -11.52 11.67 -14.29
N CYS A 222 -10.72 12.29 -13.43
CA CYS A 222 -11.16 13.44 -12.64
C CYS A 222 -11.40 14.65 -13.55
N ASP A 223 -12.64 15.15 -13.59
CA ASP A 223 -13.02 16.31 -14.41
C ASP A 223 -12.77 17.63 -13.67
N GLY A 224 -12.82 17.59 -12.34
CA GLY A 224 -12.67 18.75 -11.46
C GLY A 224 -11.21 19.12 -11.13
N PRO A 225 -11.00 20.26 -10.44
CA PRO A 225 -9.68 20.63 -9.94
C PRO A 225 -9.18 19.60 -8.91
N LEU A 226 -7.88 19.32 -8.94
CA LEU A 226 -7.21 18.33 -8.07
C LEU A 226 -6.50 18.98 -6.87
N ASN A 227 -6.56 20.31 -6.80
CA ASN A 227 -6.11 21.14 -5.69
C ASN A 227 -7.11 22.29 -5.46
N GLY A 228 -6.84 23.11 -4.46
CA GLY A 228 -7.69 24.22 -4.06
C GLY A 228 -8.74 23.83 -3.00
N PRO A 229 -9.62 24.79 -2.63
CA PRO A 229 -10.43 24.68 -1.41
C PRO A 229 -11.52 23.61 -1.47
N THR A 230 -11.82 23.08 -2.65
CA THR A 230 -12.83 22.04 -2.87
C THR A 230 -12.24 20.66 -3.14
N ALA A 231 -10.92 20.56 -3.35
CA ALA A 231 -10.21 19.32 -3.64
C ALA A 231 -9.69 18.65 -2.37
N THR A 232 -10.58 18.42 -1.40
CA THR A 232 -10.23 18.03 -0.02
C THR A 232 -10.67 16.61 0.35
N GLY A 233 -11.10 15.82 -0.62
CA GLY A 233 -11.52 14.43 -0.41
C GLY A 233 -12.58 13.96 -1.38
N THR A 234 -13.78 14.54 -1.30
CA THR A 234 -14.99 14.05 -1.98
C THR A 234 -15.05 14.39 -3.47
N HIS A 235 -14.15 15.23 -3.96
CA HIS A 235 -13.97 15.45 -5.39
C HIS A 235 -13.51 14.17 -6.13
N CYS A 236 -13.72 14.14 -7.45
CA CYS A 236 -13.36 13.02 -8.31
C CYS A 236 -14.04 11.69 -7.96
N GLY A 237 -15.35 11.72 -7.68
CA GLY A 237 -16.15 10.51 -7.52
C GLY A 237 -16.16 9.64 -8.79
N GLU A 238 -16.07 10.28 -9.96
CA GLU A 238 -16.02 9.66 -11.28
C GLU A 238 -14.76 8.82 -11.56
N GLY A 239 -13.70 9.02 -10.79
CA GLY A 239 -12.47 8.21 -10.84
C GLY A 239 -12.64 6.82 -10.23
N TRP A 240 -13.65 6.62 -9.38
CA TRP A 240 -13.87 5.36 -8.67
C TRP A 240 -14.69 4.36 -9.48
N THR A 241 -14.29 3.10 -9.44
CA THR A 241 -15.09 1.95 -9.89
C THR A 241 -15.02 0.83 -8.86
N LEU A 242 -16.16 0.29 -8.45
CA LEU A 242 -16.27 -0.74 -7.42
C LEU A 242 -16.82 -2.04 -8.02
N TYR A 243 -16.12 -3.13 -7.73
CA TYR A 243 -16.41 -4.49 -8.16
C TYR A 243 -16.79 -5.33 -6.93
N PRO A 244 -18.04 -5.74 -6.77
CA PRO A 244 -18.42 -6.63 -5.68
C PRO A 244 -17.61 -7.93 -5.76
N PHE A 245 -16.98 -8.35 -4.67
CA PHE A 245 -16.30 -9.65 -4.66
C PHE A 245 -17.30 -10.77 -4.98
N PRO A 246 -16.85 -11.90 -5.58
CA PRO A 246 -17.74 -13.04 -5.78
C PRO A 246 -18.24 -13.56 -4.42
N GLY A 247 -19.39 -14.24 -4.44
CA GLY A 247 -19.97 -14.86 -3.24
C GLY A 247 -21.22 -14.15 -2.70
N PRO A 248 -21.78 -14.67 -1.60
CA PRO A 248 -23.02 -14.16 -1.04
C PRO A 248 -22.82 -12.84 -0.30
N ASN A 249 -23.89 -12.07 -0.18
CA ASN A 249 -23.99 -10.97 0.79
C ASN A 249 -24.73 -11.44 2.07
N TYR A 250 -24.67 -10.66 3.14
CA TYR A 250 -25.43 -10.91 4.36
C TYR A 250 -26.94 -10.88 4.11
N LYS A 251 -27.68 -11.72 4.84
CA LYS A 251 -29.14 -11.79 4.75
C LYS A 251 -29.76 -10.43 5.10
N GLY A 252 -30.47 -9.82 4.14
CA GLY A 252 -31.15 -8.54 4.31
C GLY A 252 -30.29 -7.31 4.01
N ALA A 253 -29.04 -7.49 3.59
CA ALA A 253 -28.22 -6.38 3.10
C ALA A 253 -28.80 -5.85 1.78
N THR A 254 -28.87 -4.52 1.66
CA THR A 254 -29.33 -3.82 0.46
C THR A 254 -28.18 -3.29 -0.39
N ASP A 255 -26.98 -3.17 0.18
CA ASP A 255 -25.80 -2.67 -0.51
C ASP A 255 -25.28 -3.72 -1.51
N SER A 256 -24.66 -3.27 -2.61
CA SER A 256 -24.16 -4.14 -3.70
C SER A 256 -22.90 -4.94 -3.35
N ALA A 257 -22.68 -5.25 -2.06
CA ALA A 257 -21.46 -5.84 -1.52
C ALA A 257 -21.43 -7.38 -1.53
N SER A 258 -20.27 -7.93 -1.16
CA SER A 258 -20.07 -9.34 -0.80
C SER A 258 -19.64 -9.48 0.66
N ALA A 259 -19.96 -10.61 1.27
CA ALA A 259 -19.50 -10.97 2.61
C ALA A 259 -18.06 -11.53 2.61
N ASP A 260 -17.36 -11.56 1.46
CA ASP A 260 -15.94 -11.92 1.43
C ASP A 260 -15.08 -10.90 2.20
N SER A 261 -13.90 -11.35 2.65
CA SER A 261 -12.95 -10.53 3.38
C SER A 261 -11.60 -10.55 2.68
N ALA A 262 -11.20 -9.43 2.11
CA ALA A 262 -9.87 -9.25 1.58
C ALA A 262 -9.02 -8.34 2.48
N TYR A 263 -7.78 -8.76 2.76
CA TYR A 263 -6.85 -8.02 3.61
C TYR A 263 -5.96 -7.09 2.79
N TYR A 264 -5.41 -7.60 1.68
CA TYR A 264 -4.49 -6.87 0.81
C TYR A 264 -4.73 -7.23 -0.67
N ASN A 265 -4.12 -6.46 -1.58
CA ASN A 265 -4.03 -6.77 -3.00
C ASN A 265 -2.63 -6.53 -3.56
N PHE A 266 -2.37 -7.13 -4.71
CA PHE A 266 -1.14 -7.00 -5.49
C PHE A 266 -1.54 -6.87 -6.95
N THR A 267 -0.88 -6.00 -7.71
CA THR A 267 -1.11 -5.87 -9.14
C THR A 267 0.01 -6.55 -9.91
N ASP A 268 -0.36 -7.63 -10.61
CA ASP A 268 0.55 -8.36 -11.49
C ASP A 268 0.81 -7.58 -12.77
N ARG A 269 1.78 -6.67 -12.71
CA ARG A 269 2.23 -5.84 -13.84
C ARG A 269 2.93 -6.65 -14.93
N PHE A 270 3.42 -7.86 -14.62
CA PHE A 270 4.38 -8.60 -15.46
C PHE A 270 3.88 -9.96 -15.95
N ASN A 271 2.59 -10.24 -15.79
CA ASN A 271 1.98 -11.53 -16.14
C ASN A 271 2.69 -12.71 -15.46
N LEU A 272 2.92 -12.56 -14.16
CA LEU A 272 3.52 -13.55 -13.25
C LEU A 272 2.57 -14.73 -13.01
N LEU A 273 1.26 -14.49 -12.97
CA LEU A 273 0.25 -15.53 -12.82
C LEU A 273 0.02 -16.31 -14.11
N GLY A 274 0.15 -15.66 -15.27
CA GLY A 274 -0.13 -16.26 -16.59
C GLY A 274 -1.51 -15.92 -17.15
N VAL A 275 -2.19 -14.88 -16.65
CA VAL A 275 -3.54 -14.46 -17.09
C VAL A 275 -3.59 -13.06 -17.72
N GLY A 276 -2.44 -12.39 -17.87
CA GLY A 276 -2.34 -11.05 -18.46
C GLY A 276 -1.38 -10.14 -17.69
N GLU A 277 -1.03 -9.00 -18.29
CA GLU A 277 -0.31 -7.92 -17.63
C GLU A 277 -1.29 -6.94 -16.97
N ASN A 278 -0.84 -6.23 -15.93
CA ASN A 278 -1.64 -5.31 -15.12
C ASN A 278 -2.92 -5.95 -14.54
N ILE A 279 -2.82 -7.20 -14.09
CA ILE A 279 -3.95 -7.91 -13.48
C ILE A 279 -3.96 -7.66 -11.97
N PRO A 280 -4.98 -6.97 -11.43
CA PRO A 280 -5.07 -6.74 -9.99
C PRO A 280 -5.64 -7.98 -9.28
N LEU A 281 -5.02 -8.36 -8.16
CA LEU A 281 -5.34 -9.58 -7.40
C LEU A 281 -5.61 -9.27 -5.93
N ALA A 282 -6.68 -9.81 -5.38
CA ALA A 282 -7.01 -9.68 -3.96
C ALA A 282 -6.83 -10.98 -3.17
N THR A 283 -6.47 -10.87 -1.89
CA THR A 283 -6.45 -12.02 -0.96
C THR A 283 -7.86 -12.35 -0.46
N GLY A 284 -8.64 -13.18 -1.16
CA GLY A 284 -9.98 -13.58 -0.73
C GLY A 284 -9.94 -14.57 0.44
N ASN A 285 -9.99 -14.08 1.68
CA ASN A 285 -9.80 -14.92 2.87
C ASN A 285 -11.02 -15.79 3.20
N LEU A 286 -12.23 -15.37 2.83
CA LEU A 286 -13.43 -16.21 3.02
C LEU A 286 -13.75 -17.04 1.78
N SER A 287 -13.23 -16.61 0.62
CA SER A 287 -13.17 -17.43 -0.61
C SER A 287 -12.05 -18.48 -0.61
N GLU A 288 -11.14 -18.44 0.38
CA GLU A 288 -9.95 -19.30 0.49
C GLU A 288 -9.06 -19.30 -0.76
N GLY A 289 -8.84 -18.13 -1.36
CA GLY A 289 -8.11 -18.06 -2.63
C GLY A 289 -7.60 -16.68 -3.01
N VAL A 290 -6.89 -16.65 -4.12
CA VAL A 290 -6.50 -15.41 -4.80
C VAL A 290 -7.56 -15.07 -5.84
N LEU A 291 -8.05 -13.84 -5.83
CA LEU A 291 -9.10 -13.37 -6.73
C LEU A 291 -8.48 -12.41 -7.75
N ALA A 292 -8.32 -12.83 -9.00
CA ALA A 292 -7.84 -11.97 -10.08
C ALA A 292 -9.03 -11.32 -10.77
N LEU A 293 -8.98 -10.01 -11.03
CA LEU A 293 -9.98 -9.32 -11.85
C LEU A 293 -9.44 -9.20 -13.27
N VAL A 294 -10.02 -9.94 -14.21
CA VAL A 294 -9.62 -9.96 -15.63
C VAL A 294 -10.80 -9.48 -16.45
N ASP A 295 -10.63 -8.39 -17.18
CA ASP A 295 -11.69 -7.76 -18.01
C ASP A 295 -13.00 -7.49 -17.24
N GLY A 296 -12.88 -7.14 -15.94
CA GLY A 296 -14.02 -6.88 -15.06
C GLY A 296 -14.68 -8.12 -14.47
N GLU A 297 -14.17 -9.32 -14.75
CA GLU A 297 -14.65 -10.59 -14.21
C GLU A 297 -13.66 -11.22 -13.22
N PHE A 298 -14.18 -11.81 -12.13
CA PHE A 298 -13.34 -12.45 -11.13
C PHE A 298 -13.01 -13.90 -11.48
N TYR A 299 -11.71 -14.19 -11.56
CA TYR A 299 -11.16 -15.54 -11.61
C TYR A 299 -10.70 -15.93 -10.21
N ASN A 300 -11.34 -16.94 -9.61
CA ASN A 300 -11.06 -17.39 -8.26
C ASN A 300 -10.11 -18.60 -8.24
N PHE A 301 -8.87 -18.37 -7.82
CA PHE A 301 -7.85 -19.40 -7.63
C PHE A 301 -7.92 -19.93 -6.20
N ARG A 302 -8.85 -20.87 -5.98
CA ARG A 302 -9.11 -21.44 -4.66
C ARG A 302 -8.03 -22.44 -4.23
N VAL A 303 -7.61 -22.34 -2.97
CA VAL A 303 -6.81 -23.37 -2.31
C VAL A 303 -7.73 -24.48 -1.81
N PRO A 304 -7.55 -25.74 -2.25
CA PRO A 304 -8.46 -26.82 -1.89
C PRO A 304 -8.34 -27.22 -0.42
N TYR A 305 -9.44 -27.62 0.19
CA TYR A 305 -9.43 -28.31 1.49
C TYR A 305 -8.71 -29.67 1.38
N PRO A 306 -7.93 -30.13 2.39
CA PRO A 306 -7.59 -29.48 3.66
C PRO A 306 -6.33 -28.60 3.61
N MET A 307 -5.80 -28.29 2.42
CA MET A 307 -4.67 -27.37 2.29
C MET A 307 -5.05 -25.96 2.79
N GLY A 308 -6.34 -25.61 2.64
CA GLY A 308 -7.00 -24.32 2.77
C GLY A 308 -7.04 -23.61 4.13
N SER A 309 -5.96 -23.60 4.92
CA SER A 309 -5.77 -22.49 5.88
C SER A 309 -5.30 -21.23 5.15
N PHE A 310 -5.96 -20.90 4.05
CA PHE A 310 -5.65 -19.73 3.25
C PHE A 310 -6.11 -18.50 4.01
N PHE A 311 -5.14 -17.67 4.40
CA PHE A 311 -5.39 -16.40 5.06
C PHE A 311 -4.32 -15.44 4.56
N GLY A 312 -4.50 -14.95 3.35
CA GLY A 312 -3.55 -14.05 2.70
C GLY A 312 -3.51 -12.70 3.39
N LYS A 313 -2.29 -12.20 3.62
CA LYS A 313 -2.01 -10.85 4.14
C LYS A 313 -1.16 -9.98 3.21
N GLY A 314 -0.65 -10.57 2.15
CA GLY A 314 0.16 -9.96 1.11
C GLY A 314 0.37 -11.00 0.02
N LEU A 315 0.64 -10.54 -1.20
CA LEU A 315 1.05 -11.38 -2.31
C LEU A 315 2.21 -10.68 -3.00
N ASP A 316 3.09 -11.47 -3.58
CA ASP A 316 4.15 -11.00 -4.46
C ASP A 316 4.36 -12.03 -5.55
N GLY A 317 4.98 -11.64 -6.65
CA GLY A 317 5.38 -12.58 -7.68
C GLY A 317 6.85 -12.43 -8.04
N ARG A 318 7.38 -13.46 -8.72
CA ARG A 318 8.75 -13.46 -9.22
C ARG A 318 8.85 -14.23 -10.53
N ILE A 319 9.78 -13.80 -11.36
CA ILE A 319 10.25 -14.53 -12.55
C ILE A 319 11.58 -15.17 -12.18
N ASP A 320 11.55 -16.48 -11.93
CA ASP A 320 12.72 -17.30 -11.64
C ASP A 320 13.54 -17.59 -12.91
N ASP A 321 12.86 -17.75 -14.05
CA ASP A 321 13.49 -17.99 -15.37
C ASP A 321 12.61 -17.40 -16.48
N PRO A 322 13.03 -16.33 -17.17
CA PRO A 322 12.25 -15.71 -18.23
C PRO A 322 12.07 -16.64 -19.46
N ASP A 323 12.98 -17.59 -19.67
CA ASP A 323 13.00 -18.50 -20.82
C ASP A 323 12.20 -19.79 -20.57
N ALA A 324 11.85 -20.10 -19.32
CA ALA A 324 11.06 -21.28 -18.94
C ALA A 324 9.53 -21.13 -19.16
N GLY A 325 9.09 -20.06 -19.83
CA GLY A 325 7.67 -19.82 -20.13
C GLY A 325 6.82 -19.66 -18.87
N TRP A 326 5.68 -20.37 -18.81
CA TRP A 326 4.74 -20.31 -17.67
C TRP A 326 5.32 -20.93 -16.38
N LYS A 327 6.31 -21.83 -16.49
CA LYS A 327 6.92 -22.48 -15.32
C LYS A 327 7.88 -21.59 -14.55
N GLY A 328 8.52 -20.67 -15.27
CA GLY A 328 9.54 -19.79 -14.72
C GLY A 328 9.01 -18.57 -13.98
N ARG A 329 7.69 -18.41 -13.86
CA ARG A 329 7.06 -17.24 -13.22
C ARG A 329 5.90 -17.67 -12.33
N ALA A 330 5.71 -17.05 -11.18
CA ALA A 330 4.61 -17.38 -10.29
C ALA A 330 4.27 -16.25 -9.34
N ILE A 331 3.03 -16.29 -8.86
CA ILE A 331 2.61 -15.54 -7.68
C ILE A 331 2.73 -16.43 -6.45
N TRP A 332 3.18 -15.82 -5.36
CA TRP A 332 3.40 -16.45 -4.08
C TRP A 332 2.68 -15.68 -2.98
N THR A 333 2.17 -16.41 -2.00
CA THR A 333 1.63 -15.83 -0.78
C THR A 333 1.80 -16.82 0.36
N THR A 334 1.84 -16.31 1.58
CA THR A 334 1.89 -17.13 2.79
C THR A 334 0.55 -17.10 3.49
N SER A 335 0.21 -18.15 4.25
CA SER A 335 -0.82 -17.98 5.28
C SER A 335 -0.30 -17.02 6.36
N GLY A 336 -0.88 -15.83 6.42
CA GLY A 336 -0.59 -14.81 7.43
C GLY A 336 -1.39 -15.01 8.72
N SER A 337 -1.91 -16.23 8.96
CA SER A 337 -2.60 -16.56 10.20
C SER A 337 -1.63 -16.49 11.38
N ARG A 338 -2.04 -15.81 12.45
CA ARG A 338 -1.26 -15.75 13.71
C ARG A 338 -1.42 -17.02 14.55
N ALA A 339 -2.35 -17.89 14.17
CA ALA A 339 -2.66 -19.14 14.84
C ALA A 339 -2.79 -20.27 13.80
N PRO A 340 -1.71 -20.63 13.07
CA PRO A 340 -1.75 -21.71 12.09
C PRO A 340 -2.17 -23.05 12.73
N PHE A 341 -1.94 -23.20 14.03
CA PHE A 341 -2.33 -24.37 14.82
C PHE A 341 -3.85 -24.53 15.06
N HIS A 342 -4.68 -23.56 14.65
CA HIS A 342 -6.14 -23.68 14.65
C HIS A 342 -6.71 -24.31 13.36
N ALA A 343 -5.87 -24.60 12.36
CA ALA A 343 -6.29 -25.29 11.14
C ALA A 343 -5.99 -26.80 11.18
N GLU A 344 -6.39 -27.52 10.14
CA GLU A 344 -6.14 -28.97 9.98
C GLU A 344 -4.65 -29.29 10.18
N GLY A 345 -4.34 -30.25 11.05
CA GLY A 345 -2.96 -30.57 11.46
C GLY A 345 -2.57 -30.03 12.84
N GLY A 346 -3.38 -29.15 13.42
CA GLY A 346 -3.23 -28.74 14.83
C GLY A 346 -1.88 -28.12 15.15
N THR A 347 -1.34 -28.41 16.33
CA THR A 347 -0.10 -27.81 16.87
C THR A 347 1.15 -28.06 16.05
N GLU A 348 1.16 -29.05 15.16
CA GLU A 348 2.30 -29.35 14.28
C GLU A 348 2.30 -28.49 13.00
N ARG A 349 1.20 -27.76 12.73
CA ARG A 349 1.07 -26.96 11.52
C ARG A 349 1.92 -25.71 11.57
N VAL A 350 2.77 -25.56 10.55
CA VAL A 350 3.47 -24.32 10.21
C VAL A 350 2.71 -23.54 9.14
N ALA A 351 2.99 -22.24 9.02
CA ALA A 351 2.38 -21.41 7.98
C ALA A 351 2.82 -21.90 6.58
N PRO A 352 1.90 -22.35 5.71
CA PRO A 352 2.25 -22.75 4.36
C PRO A 352 2.61 -21.55 3.47
N VAL A 353 3.42 -21.83 2.47
CA VAL A 353 3.63 -20.96 1.30
C VAL A 353 2.82 -21.54 0.14
N PHE A 354 2.02 -20.70 -0.51
CA PHE A 354 1.21 -21.06 -1.67
C PHE A 354 1.85 -20.50 -2.94
N LYS A 355 1.90 -21.33 -3.98
CA LYS A 355 2.36 -20.97 -5.33
C LYS A 355 1.17 -21.02 -6.29
N PHE A 356 0.94 -19.94 -7.01
CA PHE A 356 -0.09 -19.84 -8.05
C PHE A 356 0.57 -19.64 -9.40
N GLN A 357 0.21 -20.48 -10.36
CA GLN A 357 0.63 -20.44 -11.76
C GLN A 357 -0.51 -20.92 -12.64
N VAL A 358 -0.72 -20.25 -13.76
CA VAL A 358 -1.68 -20.64 -14.78
C VAL A 358 -0.93 -21.11 -16.02
N ARG A 359 -1.34 -22.26 -16.54
CA ARG A 359 -0.81 -22.79 -17.80
C ARG A 359 -1.47 -22.07 -18.97
N PRO A 360 -0.75 -21.86 -20.09
CA PRO A 360 -1.35 -21.26 -21.29
C PRO A 360 -2.42 -22.17 -21.91
N ASP A 361 -2.29 -23.49 -21.73
CA ASP A 361 -3.29 -24.47 -22.12
C ASP A 361 -3.23 -25.73 -21.22
N PRO A 362 -4.27 -26.59 -21.19
CA PRO A 362 -4.33 -27.76 -20.33
C PRO A 362 -3.24 -28.82 -20.57
N LEU A 363 -2.61 -28.83 -21.75
CA LEU A 363 -1.61 -29.81 -22.18
C LEU A 363 -0.16 -29.28 -22.06
N ALA A 364 0.02 -28.02 -21.69
CA ALA A 364 1.33 -27.44 -21.43
C ALA A 364 2.03 -28.18 -20.27
N HIS A 365 3.26 -28.64 -20.49
CA HIS A 365 3.98 -29.54 -19.60
C HIS A 365 5.31 -29.03 -19.13
#